data_AF-A0A948KIY4-F1
#
_entry.id   AF-A0A948KIY4-F1
#
_cell.length_a   1.000
_cell.length_b   1.000
_cell.length_c   1.000
_cell.angle_alpha   90.00
_cell.angle_beta   90.00
_cell.angle_gamma   90.00
#
_symmetry.space_group_name_H-M   'P 1'
#
loop_
_entity.id
_entity.type
_entity.pdbx_description
1 polymer ?
#
loop_
_entity_poly.entity_id
_entity_poly.type
_entity_poly.pdbx_seq_one_letter_code
_entity_poly.pdbx_strand_id
1 'polypeptide(L)' 'MDLTEETKKHIDSLSYTQLLSKWRFASVGDPWFQGETGDYWSKRMSELRNQPDGNDTHVSASKSLGWER' A
#
# COMPACT_ATOMS: atom_id res chain seq x y z
N MET A 1 12.28 -3.52 9.06
CA MET A 1 12.09 -4.83 8.38
C MET A 1 12.86 -4.76 7.08
N ASP A 2 13.49 -5.84 6.66
CA ASP A 2 14.25 -5.87 5.41
C ASP A 2 13.36 -6.28 4.23
N LEU A 3 13.66 -5.73 3.05
CA LEU A 3 12.95 -6.07 1.83
C LEU A 3 13.44 -7.43 1.30
N THR A 4 12.96 -8.51 1.92
CA THR A 4 13.19 -9.88 1.44
C THR A 4 12.29 -10.22 0.25
N GLU A 5 12.65 -11.25 -0.51
CA GLU A 5 11.82 -11.74 -1.62
C GLU A 5 10.43 -12.20 -1.16
N GLU A 6 10.31 -12.75 0.05
CA GLU A 6 9.01 -13.10 0.65
C GLU A 6 8.19 -11.86 0.98
N THR A 7 8.85 -10.81 1.50
CA THR A 7 8.23 -9.52 1.80
C THR A 7 7.70 -8.85 0.54
N LYS A 8 8.49 -8.86 -0.55
CA LYS A 8 8.04 -8.37 -1.87
C LYS A 8 6.83 -9.14 -2.38
N LYS A 9 6.89 -10.48 -2.38
CA LYS A 9 5.77 -11.34 -2.80
C LYS A 9 4.51 -11.07 -1.99
N HIS A 10 4.64 -10.84 -0.69
CA HIS A 10 3.52 -10.44 0.15
C HIS A 10 2.92 -9.13 -0.33
N ILE A 11 3.73 -8.07 -0.48
CA ILE A 11 3.28 -6.76 -0.95
C ILE A 11 2.62 -6.86 -2.34
N ASP A 12 3.21 -7.63 -3.26
CA ASP A 12 2.69 -7.83 -4.61
C ASP A 12 1.35 -8.57 -4.66
N SER A 13 1.09 -9.44 -3.68
CA SER A 13 -0.17 -10.17 -3.56
C SER A 13 -1.34 -9.30 -3.07
N LEU A 14 -1.06 -8.12 -2.51
CA LEU A 14 -2.09 -7.23 -1.96
C LEU A 14 -2.74 -6.40 -3.06
N SER A 15 -4.07 -6.26 -2.96
CA SER A 15 -4.83 -5.29 -3.74
C SER A 15 -4.51 -3.85 -3.31
N TYR A 16 -4.79 -2.87 -4.18
CA TYR A 16 -4.62 -1.46 -3.86
C TYR A 16 -5.36 -1.06 -2.57
N THR A 17 -6.59 -1.55 -2.38
CA THR A 17 -7.39 -1.26 -1.19
C THR A 17 -6.76 -1.81 0.09
N GLN A 18 -6.19 -3.02 0.04
CA GLN A 18 -5.47 -3.58 1.20
C GLN A 18 -4.19 -2.81 1.49
N LEU A 19 -3.45 -2.42 0.45
CA LEU A 19 -2.25 -1.59 0.59
C LEU A 19 -2.59 -0.24 1.25
N LEU A 20 -3.63 0.43 0.74
CA LEU A 20 -4.10 1.72 1.26
C LEU A 20 -4.64 1.61 2.68
N SER A 21 -5.38 0.54 3.01
CA SER A 21 -5.91 0.30 4.35
C SER A 21 -4.79 0.15 5.37
N LYS A 22 -3.79 -0.68 5.07
CA LYS A 22 -2.66 -0.87 5.98
C LYS A 22 -1.84 0.41 6.13
N TRP A 23 -1.59 1.14 5.04
CA TRP A 23 -0.90 2.44 5.10
C TRP A 23 -1.64 3.45 5.98
N ARG A 24 -2.97 3.54 5.83
CA ARG A 24 -3.77 4.58 6.49
C ARG A 24 -3.92 4.36 7.99
N PHE A 25 -3.99 3.12 8.43
CA PHE A 25 -4.31 2.77 9.82
C PHE A 25 -3.14 2.18 10.60
N ALA A 26 -1.95 2.12 10.01
CA ALA A 26 -0.75 1.73 10.73
C ALA A 26 -0.32 2.80 11.73
N SER A 27 0.33 2.36 12.80
CA SER A 27 0.95 3.27 13.75
C SER A 27 2.13 4.00 13.11
N VAL A 28 2.41 5.21 13.61
CA VAL A 28 3.62 5.93 13.22
C VAL A 28 4.84 5.09 13.57
N GLY A 29 5.73 4.91 12.60
CA GLY A 29 6.93 4.09 12.76
C GLY A 29 6.73 2.60 12.51
N ASP A 30 5.61 2.19 11.90
CA ASP A 30 5.43 0.79 11.49
C ASP A 30 6.57 0.34 10.53
N PRO A 31 7.24 -0.79 10.82
CA PRO A 31 8.37 -1.28 10.03
C PRO A 31 8.07 -1.55 8.55
N TRP A 32 6.81 -1.74 8.15
CA TRP A 32 6.41 -1.91 6.76
C TRP A 32 6.59 -0.66 5.91
N PHE A 33 6.65 0.52 6.55
CA PHE A 33 6.77 1.81 5.88
C PHE A 33 8.12 2.48 6.13
N GLN A 34 9.13 1.69 6.50
CA GLN A 34 10.48 2.15 6.76
C GLN A 34 11.48 1.52 5.80
N GLY A 35 12.55 2.26 5.49
CA GLY A 35 13.65 1.80 4.64
C GLY A 35 13.17 1.27 3.28
N GLU A 36 13.89 0.29 2.75
CA GLU A 36 13.62 -0.28 1.43
C GLU A 36 12.22 -0.91 1.33
N THR A 37 11.69 -1.44 2.43
CA THR A 37 10.32 -2.00 2.46
C THR A 37 9.28 -0.90 2.25
N GLY A 38 9.42 0.24 2.92
CA GLY A 38 8.54 1.39 2.73
C GLY A 38 8.64 2.01 1.34
N ASP A 39 9.85 2.08 0.79
CA ASP A 39 10.09 2.56 -0.57
C ASP A 39 9.39 1.66 -1.60
N TYR A 40 9.52 0.34 -1.44
CA TYR A 40 8.87 -0.63 -2.31
C TYR A 40 7.35 -0.60 -2.18
N TRP A 41 6.82 -0.45 -0.96
CA TRP A 41 5.39 -0.29 -0.72
C TRP A 41 4.83 0.92 -1.47
N SER A 42 5.50 2.06 -1.34
CA SER A 42 5.13 3.32 -2.01
C SER A 42 5.16 3.17 -3.52
N LYS A 43 6.21 2.53 -4.04
CA LYS A 43 6.36 2.22 -5.46
C LYS A 43 5.21 1.36 -5.97
N ARG A 44 4.88 0.26 -5.27
CA ARG A 44 3.80 -0.65 -5.67
C ARG A 44 2.44 0.05 -5.70
N MET A 45 2.14 0.89 -4.71
CA MET A 45 0.92 1.70 -4.72
C MET A 45 0.90 2.67 -5.90
N SER A 46 2.02 3.33 -6.20
CA SER A 46 2.12 4.24 -7.37
C SER A 46 1.89 3.50 -8.69
N GLU A 47 2.52 2.33 -8.87
CA GLU A 47 2.34 1.48 -10.06
C GLU A 47 0.88 1.10 -10.26
N LEU A 48 0.21 0.61 -9.23
CA LEU A 48 -1.21 0.24 -9.29
C LEU A 48 -2.11 1.43 -9.58
N ARG A 49 -1.79 2.62 -9.06
CA ARG A 49 -2.55 3.84 -9.34
C ARG A 49 -2.37 4.32 -10.79
N ASN A 50 -1.22 4.04 -11.40
CA ASN A 50 -0.90 4.44 -12.77
C ASN A 50 -1.42 3.45 -13.84
N GLN A 51 -1.96 2.30 -13.44
CA GLN A 51 -2.63 1.38 -14.36
C GLN A 51 -3.94 1.98 -14.90
N PRO A 52 -4.46 1.47 -16.03
CA PRO A 52 -5.83 1.77 -16.45
C PRO A 52 -6.81 1.53 -15.29
N ASP A 53 -7.72 2.48 -15.06
CA ASP A 53 -8.68 2.49 -13.93
C ASP A 53 -8.04 2.55 -12.52
N GLY A 54 -6.71 2.70 -12.43
CA GLY A 54 -5.98 2.75 -11.16
C GLY A 54 -6.34 3.97 -10.31
N ASN A 55 -6.55 5.13 -10.95
CA ASN A 55 -6.99 6.34 -10.24
C ASN A 55 -8.44 6.21 -9.72
N ASP A 56 -9.34 5.59 -10.48
CA ASP A 56 -10.72 5.37 -10.03
C ASP A 56 -10.76 4.35 -8.88
N THR A 57 -9.94 3.30 -8.98
CA THR A 57 -9.72 2.33 -7.90
C THR A 57 -9.21 3.03 -6.64
N HIS A 58 -8.24 3.94 -6.77
CA HIS A 58 -7.74 4.73 -5.65
C HIS A 58 -8.83 5.58 -4.99
N VAL A 59 -9.61 6.31 -5.77
CA VAL A 59 -10.70 7.17 -5.27
C VAL A 59 -11.77 6.32 -4.58
N SER A 60 -12.20 5.22 -5.21
CA SER A 60 -13.18 4.30 -4.66
C SER A 60 -12.71 3.67 -3.35
N ALA A 61 -11.47 3.17 -3.31
CA ALA A 61 -10.86 2.60 -2.11
C ALA A 61 -10.76 3.63 -0.98
N SER A 62 -10.31 4.85 -1.28
CA SER A 62 -10.19 5.95 -0.32
C SER A 62 -11.55 6.30 0.30
N LYS A 63 -12.60 6.45 -0.52
CA LYS A 63 -13.96 6.71 -0.05
C LYS A 63 -14.53 5.57 0.80
N SER A 64 -14.27 4.32 0.40
CA SER A 64 -14.78 3.14 1.09
C SER A 64 -14.12 2.90 2.44
N LEU A 65 -12.81 3.20 2.55
CA LEU A 65 -12.05 3.06 3.79
C LEU A 65 -12.34 4.17 4.78
N GLY A 66 -12.59 5.39 4.29
CA GLY A 66 -12.79 6.56 5.14
C GLY A 66 -11.52 6.96 5.92
N TRP A 67 -11.72 7.69 7.01
CA TRP A 67 -10.64 8.25 7.85
C TRP A 67 -10.78 7.96 9.33
N GLU A 68 -11.92 7.40 9.75
CA GLU A 68 -12.21 7.03 11.13
C GLU A 68 -12.18 5.51 11.22
N ARG A 69 -11.47 4.98 12.23
CA ARG A 69 -11.40 3.55 12.51
C ARG A 69 -11.81 3.27 13.94
#